data_AF-A0A3M6JWC7-F1
#
_entry.id   AF-A0A3M6JWC7-F1
#
_cell.length_a   1.000
_cell.length_b   1.000
_cell.length_c   1.000
_cell.angle_alpha   90.00
_cell.angle_beta   90.00
_cell.angle_gamma   90.00
#
_symmetry.space_group_name_H-M   'P 1'
#
loop_
_entity.id
_entity.type
_entity.pdbx_description
1 polymer ?
#
loop_
_entity_poly.entity_id
_entity_poly.type
_entity_poly.pdbx_seq_one_letter_code
_entity_poly.pdbx_strand_id
1 'polypeptide(L)'
;MGKNVYASVKSYSQRGKLLNRADFQTLAESRDLDEFMTRIKNTVYGDSINDVQKPYTSQGIESALRGQLADVHYSIAKTAGDSDILDAYYMKFIISNLKLILKGKV
;
A
#
# COMPACT_ATOMS: atom_id res chain seq x y z
N MET A 1 -1.80 28.42 -0.52
CA MET A 1 -2.00 27.92 -1.90
C MET A 1 -0.98 26.86 -2.34
N GLY A 2 0.33 27.01 -2.08
CA GLY A 2 1.36 26.07 -2.59
C GLY A 2 1.32 24.62 -2.05
N LYS A 3 0.97 24.41 -0.77
CA LYS A 3 0.94 23.06 -0.15
C LYS A 3 -0.08 22.12 -0.80
N ASN A 4 -1.27 22.63 -1.11
CA ASN A 4 -2.31 21.86 -1.80
C ASN A 4 -1.94 21.50 -3.25
N VAL A 5 -1.27 22.40 -3.97
CA VAL A 5 -0.80 22.11 -5.33
C VAL A 5 0.25 21.00 -5.31
N TYR A 6 1.20 21.07 -4.37
CA TYR A 6 2.22 20.03 -4.21
C TYR A 6 1.62 18.67 -3.80
N ALA A 7 0.65 18.65 -2.88
CA ALA A 7 -0.08 17.44 -2.50
C ALA A 7 -0.86 16.83 -3.69
N SER A 8 -1.46 17.67 -4.53
CA SER A 8 -2.14 17.23 -5.77
C SER A 8 -1.16 16.60 -6.76
N VAL A 9 -0.04 17.26 -7.04
CA VAL A 9 1.00 16.73 -7.95
C VAL A 9 1.54 15.39 -7.43
N LYS A 10 1.79 15.29 -6.13
CA LYS A 10 2.21 14.03 -5.48
C LYS A 10 1.17 12.93 -5.66
N SER A 11 -0.11 13.23 -5.46
CA SER A 11 -1.21 12.28 -5.65
C SER A 11 -1.31 11.81 -7.11
N TYR A 12 -1.19 12.71 -8.09
CA TYR A 12 -1.19 12.34 -9.50
C TYR A 12 0.02 11.50 -9.89
N SER A 13 1.20 11.78 -9.32
CA SER A 13 2.39 10.95 -9.51
C SER A 13 2.18 9.53 -8.98
N GLN A 14 1.58 9.37 -7.79
CA GLN A 14 1.24 8.05 -7.25
C GLN A 14 0.23 7.32 -8.14
N ARG A 15 -0.78 8.02 -8.65
CA ARG A 15 -1.75 7.43 -9.59
C ARG A 15 -1.08 6.93 -10.87
N GLY A 16 -0.10 7.67 -11.38
CA GLY A 16 0.65 7.28 -12.59
C GLY A 16 1.53 6.04 -12.41
N LYS A 17 1.85 5.66 -11.17
CA LYS A 17 2.65 4.47 -10.84
C LYS A 17 1.81 3.20 -10.68
N LEU A 18 0.48 3.31 -10.69
CA LEU A 18 -0.38 2.14 -10.52
C LEU A 18 -0.15 1.12 -11.63
N LEU A 19 -0.26 -0.16 -11.26
CA LEU A 19 -0.15 -1.27 -12.19
C LEU A 19 -1.16 -1.11 -13.32
N ASN A 20 -0.69 -1.34 -14.53
CA ASN A 20 -1.51 -1.35 -15.71
C ASN A 20 -2.10 -2.76 -15.93
N ARG A 21 -2.96 -2.89 -16.95
CA ARG A 21 -3.62 -4.17 -17.26
C ARG A 21 -2.64 -5.30 -17.59
N ALA A 22 -1.54 -5.00 -18.28
CA ALA A 22 -0.52 -6.00 -18.62
C ALA A 22 0.19 -6.49 -17.37
N ASP A 23 0.51 -5.60 -16.42
CA ASP A 23 1.11 -5.99 -15.14
C ASP A 23 0.20 -6.95 -14.37
N PHE A 24 -1.11 -6.66 -14.31
CA PHE A 24 -2.08 -7.56 -13.67
C PHE A 24 -2.18 -8.92 -14.35
N GLN A 25 -2.15 -8.95 -15.69
CA GLN A 25 -2.12 -10.19 -16.46
C GLN A 25 -0.88 -11.02 -16.11
N THR A 26 0.29 -10.39 -16.10
CA THR A 26 1.54 -11.04 -15.70
C THR A 26 1.48 -11.53 -14.25
N LEU A 27 0.93 -10.78 -13.30
CA LEU A 27 0.80 -11.28 -11.93
C LEU A 27 -0.18 -12.45 -11.82
N ALA A 28 -1.29 -12.43 -12.56
CA ALA A 28 -2.32 -13.47 -12.54
C ALA A 28 -1.86 -14.81 -13.12
N GLU A 29 -0.87 -14.80 -14.01
CA GLU A 29 -0.28 -16.00 -14.60
C GLU A 29 0.71 -16.73 -13.69
N SER A 30 0.97 -16.20 -12.48
CA SER A 30 1.82 -16.85 -11.48
C SER A 30 1.18 -18.16 -11.00
N ARG A 31 1.95 -19.25 -10.96
CA ARG A 31 1.46 -20.58 -10.57
C ARG A 31 1.50 -20.81 -9.06
N ASP A 32 2.39 -20.10 -8.38
CA ASP A 32 2.58 -20.18 -6.93
C ASP A 32 3.03 -18.83 -6.36
N LEU A 33 3.16 -18.78 -5.02
CA LEU A 33 3.55 -17.57 -4.31
C LEU A 33 5.02 -17.18 -4.53
N ASP A 34 5.91 -18.13 -4.83
CA ASP A 34 7.32 -17.83 -5.14
C ASP A 34 7.43 -17.11 -6.49
N GLU A 35 6.70 -17.59 -7.50
CA GLU A 35 6.60 -16.95 -8.81
C GLU A 35 5.92 -15.58 -8.72
N PHE A 36 4.82 -15.48 -7.97
CA PHE A 36 4.16 -14.20 -7.71
C PHE A 36 5.12 -13.20 -7.07
N MET A 37 5.85 -13.61 -6.03
CA MET A 37 6.85 -12.77 -5.35
C MET A 37 7.96 -12.32 -6.30
N THR A 38 8.39 -13.19 -7.22
CA THR A 38 9.40 -12.82 -8.23
C THR A 38 8.85 -11.79 -9.21
N ARG A 39 7.61 -11.95 -9.69
CA ARG A 39 6.99 -11.02 -10.64
C ARG A 39 6.67 -9.67 -10.02
N ILE A 40 6.12 -9.64 -8.80
CA ILE A 40 5.77 -8.38 -8.11
C ILE A 40 7.03 -7.58 -7.70
N LYS A 41 8.16 -8.24 -7.42
CA LYS A 41 9.46 -7.55 -7.21
C LYS A 41 9.90 -6.69 -8.39
N ASN A 42 9.49 -7.06 -9.61
CA ASN A 42 9.82 -6.31 -10.83
C ASN A 42 8.82 -5.16 -11.11
N THR A 43 7.93 -4.86 -10.17
CA THR A 43 6.96 -3.76 -10.29
C THR A 43 7.31 -2.60 -9.36
N VAL A 44 6.50 -1.55 -9.37
CA VAL A 44 6.61 -0.41 -8.43
C VAL A 44 6.46 -0.80 -6.95
N TYR A 45 6.01 -2.02 -6.65
CA TYR A 45 5.79 -2.53 -5.30
C TYR A 45 6.95 -3.40 -4.77
N GLY A 46 8.02 -3.58 -5.54
CA GLY A 46 9.13 -4.45 -5.14
C GLY A 46 9.74 -4.08 -3.78
N ASP A 47 9.95 -2.79 -3.54
CA ASP A 47 10.48 -2.29 -2.26
C ASP A 47 9.60 -2.67 -1.06
N SER A 48 8.29 -2.75 -1.27
CA SER A 48 7.31 -2.93 -0.21
C SER A 48 7.08 -4.38 0.18
N ILE A 49 7.54 -5.30 -0.66
CA ILE A 49 7.46 -6.74 -0.41
C ILE A 49 8.84 -7.37 -0.19
N ASN A 50 9.91 -6.57 -0.17
CA ASN A 50 11.27 -7.04 0.07
C ASN A 50 11.46 -7.64 1.47
N ASP A 51 10.76 -7.13 2.47
CA ASP A 51 10.85 -7.60 3.86
C ASP A 51 9.99 -8.84 4.14
N VAL A 52 9.17 -9.29 3.18
CA VAL A 52 8.36 -10.50 3.34
C VAL A 52 9.30 -11.71 3.26
N GLN A 53 9.37 -12.47 4.34
CA GLN A 53 10.22 -13.65 4.44
C GLN A 53 9.46 -14.94 4.11
N LYS A 54 10.22 -16.00 3.79
CA LYS A 54 9.66 -17.34 3.60
C LYS A 54 9.25 -17.96 4.95
N PRO A 55 8.21 -18.82 4.98
CA PRO A 55 7.35 -19.20 3.85
C PRO A 55 6.44 -18.04 3.45
N TYR A 56 6.33 -17.80 2.14
CA TYR A 56 5.43 -16.77 1.64
C TYR A 56 3.98 -17.17 1.91
N THR A 57 3.21 -16.22 2.43
CA THR A 57 1.78 -16.39 2.68
C THR A 57 1.03 -15.21 2.09
N SER A 58 -0.20 -15.46 1.61
CA SER A 58 -1.06 -14.38 1.10
C SER A 58 -1.26 -13.28 2.15
N GLN A 59 -1.39 -13.66 3.43
CA GLN A 59 -1.53 -12.71 4.53
C GLN A 59 -0.27 -11.85 4.73
N GLY A 60 0.93 -12.43 4.69
CA GLY A 60 2.18 -11.68 4.85
C GLY A 60 2.39 -10.67 3.71
N ILE A 61 2.11 -11.09 2.48
CA ILE A 61 2.20 -10.24 1.29
C ILE A 61 1.17 -9.10 1.36
N GLU A 62 -0.09 -9.41 1.68
CA GLU A 62 -1.15 -8.41 1.81
C GLU A 62 -0.81 -7.41 2.92
N SER A 63 -0.30 -7.88 4.06
CA SER A 63 0.08 -7.00 5.16
C SER A 63 1.18 -6.02 4.76
N ALA A 64 2.18 -6.46 3.99
CA ALA A 64 3.26 -5.62 3.51
C ALA A 64 2.76 -4.54 2.53
N LEU A 65 1.93 -4.95 1.54
CA LEU A 65 1.30 -4.03 0.59
C LEU A 65 0.36 -3.02 1.28
N ARG A 66 -0.39 -3.45 2.30
CA ARG A 66 -1.24 -2.57 3.12
C ARG A 66 -0.40 -1.58 3.93
N GLY A 67 0.77 -1.99 4.43
CA GLY A 67 1.71 -1.12 5.12
C GLY A 67 2.16 0.04 4.21
N GLN A 68 2.64 -0.28 3.02
CA GLN A 68 3.01 0.73 2.02
C GLN A 68 1.84 1.66 1.67
N LEU A 69 0.62 1.11 1.53
CA LEU A 69 -0.55 1.93 1.27
C LEU A 69 -0.80 2.92 2.42
N ALA A 70 -0.68 2.48 3.68
CA ALA A 70 -0.80 3.37 4.83
C ALA A 70 0.27 4.47 4.81
N ASP A 71 1.50 4.16 4.44
CA ASP A 71 2.59 5.13 4.32
C ASP A 71 2.34 6.17 3.23
N VAL A 72 1.82 5.75 2.06
CA VAL A 72 1.43 6.66 0.98
C VAL A 72 0.33 7.61 1.46
N HIS A 73 -0.70 7.09 2.12
CA HIS A 73 -1.80 7.89 2.65
C HIS A 73 -1.33 8.89 3.71
N TYR A 74 -0.52 8.44 4.67
CA TYR A 74 0.09 9.31 5.67
C TYR A 74 0.94 10.41 5.04
N SER A 75 1.75 10.04 4.04
CA SER A 75 2.63 10.96 3.34
C SER A 75 1.86 12.03 2.56
N ILE A 76 0.69 11.71 1.99
CA ILE A 76 -0.20 12.67 1.32
C ILE A 76 -0.87 13.58 2.36
N ALA A 77 -1.47 13.03 3.42
CA ALA A 77 -2.13 13.80 4.47
C ALA A 77 -1.18 14.84 5.09
N LYS A 78 0.00 14.39 5.52
CA LYS A 78 1.05 15.26 6.08
C LYS A 78 1.49 16.38 5.12
N THR A 79 1.46 16.12 3.81
CA THR A 79 1.87 17.09 2.79
C THR A 79 0.79 18.14 2.52
N ALA A 80 -0.48 17.73 2.56
CA ALA A 80 -1.62 18.63 2.36
C ALA A 80 -1.77 19.64 3.50
N GLY A 81 -1.35 19.28 4.72
CA GLY A 81 -1.55 20.07 5.94
C GLY A 81 -2.83 19.67 6.65
N ASP A 82 -3.38 20.56 7.48
CA ASP A 82 -4.57 20.28 8.30
C ASP A 82 -5.79 20.02 7.41
N SER A 83 -6.10 18.75 7.20
CA SER A 83 -7.24 18.30 6.42
C SER A 83 -7.92 17.16 7.13
N ASP A 84 -8.99 17.49 7.85
CA ASP A 84 -9.80 16.54 8.62
C ASP A 84 -10.23 15.33 7.78
N ILE A 85 -10.50 15.53 6.49
CA ILE A 85 -10.89 14.47 5.55
C ILE A 85 -9.73 13.50 5.29
N LEU A 86 -8.52 14.02 5.01
CA LEU A 86 -7.36 13.18 4.74
C LEU A 86 -6.89 12.46 6.00
N ASP A 87 -6.97 13.12 7.15
CA ASP A 87 -6.65 12.53 8.45
C ASP A 87 -7.64 11.43 8.80
N ALA A 88 -8.95 11.64 8.61
CA ALA A 88 -9.96 10.59 8.79
C ALA A 88 -9.73 9.40 7.84
N TYR A 89 -9.30 9.66 6.61
CA TYR A 89 -9.01 8.61 5.63
C TYR A 89 -7.81 7.76 6.06
N TYR A 90 -6.75 8.37 6.59
CA TYR A 90 -5.62 7.66 7.18
C TYR A 90 -6.03 6.89 8.46
N MET A 91 -6.86 7.49 9.32
CA MET A 91 -7.29 6.90 10.58
C MET A 91 -8.05 5.57 10.41
N LYS A 92 -8.65 5.33 9.24
CA LYS A 92 -9.24 4.03 8.87
C LYS A 92 -8.27 2.85 9.01
N PHE A 93 -6.99 3.04 8.69
CA PHE A 93 -5.95 2.01 8.83
C PHE A 93 -5.70 1.69 10.30
N ILE A 94 -5.56 2.72 11.13
CA ILE A 94 -5.37 2.58 12.58
C ILE A 94 -6.56 1.84 13.22
N ILE A 95 -7.79 2.24 12.88
CA ILE A 95 -9.00 1.60 13.40
C ILE A 95 -9.07 0.12 13.01
N SER A 96 -8.67 -0.23 11.79
CA SER A 96 -8.65 -1.62 11.34
C SER A 96 -7.65 -2.46 12.13
N ASN A 97 -6.45 -1.92 12.37
CA ASN A 97 -5.44 -2.59 13.20
C ASN A 97 -5.89 -2.75 14.65
N LEU A 98 -6.49 -1.71 15.24
CA LEU A 98 -7.04 -1.77 16.59
C LEU A 98 -8.15 -2.82 16.72
N LYS A 99 -9.05 -2.91 15.74
CA LYS A 99 -10.10 -3.95 15.72
C LYS A 99 -9.51 -5.36 15.68
N LEU A 100 -8.43 -5.57 14.92
CA LEU A 100 -7.75 -6.87 14.86
C LEU A 100 -7.14 -7.24 16.23
N ILE A 101 -6.41 -6.31 16.85
CA ILE A 101 -5.81 -6.50 18.18
C ILE A 101 -6.87 -6.82 19.23
N LEU A 102 -7.99 -6.06 19.24
CA LEU A 102 -9.07 -6.27 20.19
C LEU A 102 -9.75 -7.63 20.01
N LYS A 103 -9.93 -8.10 18.77
CA LYS A 103 -10.50 -9.43 18.50
C LYS A 103 -9.56 -10.57 18.88
N GLY A 104 -8.25 -10.39 18.74
CA GLY A 104 -7.26 -11.41 19.11
C GLY A 104 -7.01 -11.54 20.61
N LYS A 105 -7.52 -10.61 21.43
CA LYS A 105 -7.44 -10.65 22.90
C LYS A 105 -8.60 -11.43 23.54
N VAL A 106 -9.67 -11.69 22.80
CA VAL A 106 -10.84 -12.49 23.22
C VAL A 106 -10.64 -13.93 22.77
#